data_AF-A0A7S1NFM7-F1
#
_entry.id   AF-A0A7S1NFM7-F1
#
_cell.length_a   1.000
_cell.length_b   1.000
_cell.length_c   1.000
_cell.angle_alpha   90.00
_cell.angle_beta   90.00
_cell.angle_gamma   90.00
#
_symmetry.space_group_name_H-M   'P 1'
#
loop_
_entity.id
_entity.type
_entity.pdbx_description
1 polymer ?
#
loop_
_entity_poly.entity_id
_entity_poly.type
_entity_poly.pdbx_seq_one_letter_code
_entity_poly.pdbx_strand_id
1 'polypeptide(L)'
;DHPVAPDPEPIPPKEPSPPPEPAPKPIKITMTDEEMRQLKDYVSKVVVTELSPYLKRNVIETKGEFKHVARKLTKDIASREHIRNVDNEKTIEKIRAHVKQHMRHVQKTKVKAGESGGGNHG
;
A
#
# COMPACT_ATOMS: atom_id res chain seq x y z
N ASP A 1 -24.59 -86.53 23.60
CA ASP A 1 -23.39 -85.71 23.34
C ASP A 1 -23.70 -84.80 22.15
N HIS A 2 -23.87 -83.51 22.37
CA HIS A 2 -24.05 -82.51 21.31
C HIS A 2 -22.93 -81.50 21.46
N PRO A 3 -22.17 -81.19 20.39
CA PRO A 3 -21.09 -80.22 20.48
C PRO A 3 -21.68 -78.84 20.74
N VAL A 4 -21.24 -78.19 21.82
CA VAL A 4 -21.56 -76.78 22.06
C VAL A 4 -20.82 -75.94 21.03
N ALA A 5 -21.54 -75.13 20.28
CA ALA A 5 -20.94 -74.18 19.36
C ALA A 5 -20.09 -73.16 20.14
N PRO A 6 -18.94 -72.70 19.60
CA PRO A 6 -18.16 -71.65 20.24
C PRO A 6 -18.96 -70.33 20.26
N ASP A 7 -18.98 -69.69 21.43
CA ASP A 7 -19.60 -68.38 21.65
C ASP A 7 -18.92 -67.33 20.74
N PRO A 8 -19.66 -66.49 20.01
CA PRO A 8 -19.05 -65.48 19.16
C PRO A 8 -18.45 -64.35 20.02
N GLU A 9 -17.13 -64.12 19.91
CA GLU A 9 -16.48 -62.99 20.56
C GLU A 9 -17.17 -61.65 20.20
N PRO A 10 -17.34 -60.72 21.15
CA PRO A 10 -17.90 -59.42 20.87
C PRO A 10 -16.93 -58.62 19.98
N ILE A 11 -17.37 -58.30 18.77
CA ILE A 11 -16.67 -57.39 17.86
C ILE A 11 -16.54 -56.02 18.54
N PRO A 12 -15.33 -55.45 18.67
CA PRO A 12 -15.16 -54.14 19.28
C PRO A 12 -15.88 -53.07 18.46
N PRO A 13 -16.50 -52.07 19.12
CA PRO A 13 -17.18 -50.99 18.41
C PRO A 13 -16.17 -50.24 17.55
N LYS A 14 -16.51 -50.04 16.27
CA LYS A 14 -15.74 -49.14 15.40
C LYS A 14 -15.78 -47.75 16.02
N GLU A 15 -14.61 -47.18 16.29
CA GLU A 15 -14.51 -45.76 16.66
C GLU A 15 -15.24 -44.91 15.60
N PRO A 16 -16.06 -43.92 16.02
CA PRO A 16 -16.64 -42.97 15.08
C PRO A 16 -15.50 -42.25 14.36
N SER A 17 -15.51 -42.28 13.03
CA SER A 17 -14.55 -41.54 12.23
C SER A 17 -14.52 -40.08 12.66
N PRO A 18 -13.34 -39.45 12.83
CA PRO A 18 -13.25 -38.07 13.23
C PRO A 18 -14.01 -37.19 12.22
N PRO A 19 -14.66 -36.09 12.69
CA PRO A 19 -15.33 -35.18 11.78
C PRO A 19 -14.32 -34.66 10.74
N PRO A 20 -14.75 -34.41 9.49
CA PRO A 20 -13.88 -33.89 8.45
C PRO A 20 -13.21 -32.61 8.94
N GLU A 21 -11.88 -32.51 8.79
CA GLU A 21 -11.13 -31.30 9.13
C GLU A 21 -11.77 -30.07 8.48
N PRO A 22 -11.90 -28.94 9.21
CA PRO A 22 -12.46 -27.73 8.64
C PRO A 22 -11.61 -27.30 7.44
N ALA A 23 -12.24 -27.15 6.27
CA ALA A 23 -11.59 -26.70 5.05
C ALA A 23 -10.75 -25.43 5.32
N PRO A 24 -9.54 -25.32 4.75
CA PRO A 24 -8.65 -24.20 4.99
C PRO A 24 -9.37 -22.90 4.66
N LYS A 25 -9.58 -22.06 5.68
CA LYS A 25 -10.22 -20.75 5.53
C LYS A 25 -9.44 -19.93 4.50
N PRO A 26 -10.10 -19.10 3.66
CA PRO A 26 -9.39 -18.20 2.76
C PRO A 26 -8.50 -17.26 3.59
N ILE A 27 -7.20 -17.46 3.49
CA ILE A 27 -6.20 -16.60 4.12
C ILE A 27 -6.30 -15.26 3.38
N LYS A 28 -6.96 -14.27 4.00
CA LYS A 28 -6.84 -12.88 3.57
C LYS A 28 -5.39 -12.48 3.81
N ILE A 29 -4.56 -12.55 2.78
CA ILE A 29 -3.21 -11.98 2.79
C ILE A 29 -3.40 -10.45 2.86
N THR A 30 -3.49 -9.94 4.08
CA THR A 30 -3.37 -8.51 4.38
C THR A 30 -1.88 -8.19 4.51
N MET A 31 -1.41 -7.14 3.84
CA MET A 31 -0.03 -6.67 4.02
C MET A 31 0.24 -6.43 5.50
N THR A 32 1.36 -6.93 5.98
CA THR A 32 1.83 -6.72 7.35
C THR A 32 2.23 -5.25 7.57
N ASP A 33 2.29 -4.82 8.83
CA ASP A 33 2.70 -3.45 9.18
C ASP A 33 4.13 -3.14 8.69
N GLU A 34 4.99 -4.16 8.69
CA GLU A 34 6.36 -4.08 8.19
C GLU A 34 6.42 -3.85 6.68
N GLU A 35 5.65 -4.61 5.89
CA GLU A 35 5.54 -4.39 4.43
C GLU A 35 4.98 -3.00 4.11
N MET A 36 4.00 -2.53 4.88
CA MET A 36 3.48 -1.17 4.75
C MET A 36 4.53 -0.10 5.06
N ARG A 37 5.39 -0.34 6.06
CA ARG A 37 6.48 0.56 6.41
C ARG A 37 7.54 0.61 5.32
N GLN A 38 7.93 -0.55 4.79
CA GLN A 38 8.87 -0.66 3.66
C GLN A 38 8.32 0.03 2.40
N LEU A 39 7.03 -0.15 2.10
CA LEU A 39 6.34 0.55 1.01
C LEU A 39 6.41 2.07 1.18
N LYS A 40 6.07 2.58 2.37
CA LYS A 40 6.12 4.02 2.65
C LYS A 40 7.54 4.58 2.48
N ASP A 41 8.56 3.84 2.94
CA ASP A 41 9.96 4.26 2.80
C ASP A 41 10.41 4.29 1.33
N TYR A 42 10.08 3.23 0.57
CA TYR A 42 10.36 3.15 -0.85
C TYR A 42 9.68 4.30 -1.63
N VAL A 43 8.37 4.48 -1.43
CA VAL A 43 7.61 5.58 -2.07
C VAL A 43 8.20 6.93 -1.67
N SER A 44 8.57 7.12 -0.40
CA SER A 44 9.23 8.35 0.07
C SER A 44 10.52 8.62 -0.70
N LYS A 45 11.40 7.61 -0.85
CA LYS A 45 12.64 7.75 -1.63
C LYS A 45 12.38 8.12 -3.08
N VAL A 46 11.46 7.44 -3.76
CA VAL A 46 11.10 7.73 -5.15
C VAL A 46 10.53 9.15 -5.28
N VAL A 47 9.59 9.53 -4.42
CA VAL A 47 8.99 10.87 -4.41
C VAL A 47 10.04 11.96 -4.20
N VAL A 48 10.96 11.78 -3.25
CA VAL A 48 12.04 12.74 -2.98
C VAL A 48 12.96 12.89 -4.20
N THR A 49 13.32 11.78 -4.85
CA THR A 49 14.13 11.78 -6.08
C THR A 49 13.43 12.53 -7.21
N GLU A 50 12.15 12.26 -7.43
CA GLU A 50 11.35 12.92 -8.46
C GLU A 50 11.04 14.39 -8.16
N LEU A 51 10.98 14.78 -6.88
CA LEU A 51 10.79 16.17 -6.46
C LEU A 51 12.08 17.01 -6.50
N SER A 52 13.24 16.37 -6.34
CA SER A 52 14.56 17.03 -6.36
C SER A 52 14.77 18.02 -7.54
N PRO A 53 14.44 17.68 -8.80
CA PRO A 53 14.57 18.63 -9.91
C PRO A 53 13.68 19.88 -9.76
N TYR A 54 12.52 19.79 -9.08
CA TYR A 54 11.63 20.94 -8.85
C TYR A 54 12.18 21.86 -7.76
N LEU A 55 12.89 21.30 -6.77
CA LEU A 55 13.67 22.08 -5.81
C LEU A 55 14.81 22.83 -6.51
N LYS A 56 15.56 22.15 -7.39
CA LYS A 56 16.66 22.79 -8.16
C LYS A 56 16.19 23.89 -9.11
N ARG A 57 14.97 23.78 -9.64
CA ARG A 57 14.35 24.77 -10.52
C ARG A 57 13.67 25.92 -9.77
N ASN A 58 13.83 26.02 -8.45
CA ASN A 58 13.14 27.00 -7.59
C ASN A 58 11.61 26.99 -7.74
N VAL A 59 11.01 25.88 -8.19
CA VAL A 59 9.56 25.70 -8.18
C VAL A 59 9.06 25.53 -6.74
N ILE A 60 9.84 24.79 -5.95
CA ILE A 60 9.69 24.66 -4.51
C ILE A 60 10.75 25.53 -3.86
N GLU A 61 10.33 26.60 -3.18
CA GLU A 61 11.24 27.66 -2.71
C GLU A 61 11.87 27.34 -1.36
N THR A 62 11.19 26.52 -0.55
CA THR A 62 11.63 26.22 0.81
C THR A 62 11.80 24.73 1.05
N LYS A 63 12.79 24.37 1.88
CA LYS A 63 12.95 22.99 2.38
C LYS A 63 11.72 22.51 3.15
N GLY A 64 10.97 23.43 3.77
CA GLY A 64 9.72 23.13 4.46
C GLY A 64 8.62 22.67 3.49
N GLU A 65 8.39 23.45 2.42
CA GLU A 65 7.44 23.10 1.35
C GLU A 65 7.84 21.78 0.68
N PHE A 66 9.14 21.59 0.40
CA PHE A 66 9.66 20.33 -0.15
C PHE A 66 9.29 19.12 0.71
N LYS A 67 9.58 19.19 2.02
CA LYS A 67 9.26 18.10 2.97
C LYS A 67 7.75 17.89 3.09
N HIS A 68 6.97 18.96 3.09
CA HIS A 68 5.51 18.89 3.19
C HIS A 68 4.92 18.18 1.96
N VAL A 69 5.31 18.61 0.76
CA VAL A 69 4.88 18.02 -0.51
C VAL A 69 5.29 16.56 -0.60
N ALA A 70 6.55 16.24 -0.28
CA ALA A 70 7.04 14.86 -0.28
C ALA A 70 6.19 13.96 0.62
N ARG A 71 5.98 14.35 1.88
CA ARG A 71 5.15 13.60 2.83
C ARG A 71 3.71 13.45 2.38
N LYS A 72 3.12 14.52 1.82
CA LYS A 72 1.75 14.50 1.31
C LYS A 72 1.61 13.49 0.18
N LEU A 73 2.52 13.52 -0.80
CA LEU A 73 2.50 12.59 -1.93
C LEU A 73 2.76 11.16 -1.48
N THR A 74 3.73 10.92 -0.60
CA THR A 74 3.98 9.60 -0.02
C THR A 74 2.75 9.06 0.69
N LYS A 75 2.06 9.87 1.49
CA LYS A 75 0.84 9.45 2.18
C LYS A 75 -0.30 9.18 1.19
N ASP A 76 -0.52 10.05 0.21
CA ASP A 76 -1.61 9.91 -0.77
C ASP A 76 -1.43 8.64 -1.60
N ILE A 77 -0.21 8.41 -2.09
CA ILE A 77 0.17 7.20 -2.82
C ILE A 77 0.00 5.99 -1.91
N ALA A 78 0.68 5.93 -0.75
CA ALA A 78 0.59 4.77 0.14
C ALA A 78 -0.83 4.46 0.65
N SER A 79 -1.73 5.46 0.67
CA SER A 79 -3.14 5.26 1.07
C SER A 79 -4.04 4.82 -0.09
N ARG A 80 -3.79 5.29 -1.32
CA ARG A 80 -4.57 4.92 -2.52
C ARG A 80 -4.23 3.53 -3.02
N GLU A 81 -2.99 3.14 -2.81
CA GLU A 81 -2.39 2.00 -3.46
C GLU A 81 -2.17 0.95 -2.36
N HIS A 82 -3.12 0.02 -2.24
CA HIS A 82 -2.90 -1.31 -1.62
C HIS A 82 -1.93 -2.08 -2.52
N ILE A 83 -0.70 -1.59 -2.65
CA ILE A 83 0.30 -2.14 -3.56
C ILE A 83 0.71 -3.49 -2.99
N ARG A 84 0.05 -4.53 -3.49
CA ARG A 84 0.47 -5.92 -3.29
C ARG A 84 1.83 -6.23 -3.96
N ASN A 85 2.42 -5.29 -4.70
CA ASN A 85 3.71 -5.46 -5.39
C ASN A 85 4.48 -4.14 -5.57
N VAL A 86 5.30 -3.81 -4.57
CA VAL A 86 6.03 -2.53 -4.45
C VAL A 86 7.16 -2.40 -5.46
N ASP A 87 7.69 -3.53 -5.94
CA ASP A 87 8.76 -3.64 -6.92
C ASP A 87 8.32 -3.57 -8.39
N ASN A 88 7.05 -3.26 -8.65
CA ASN A 88 6.57 -3.20 -10.03
C ASN A 88 6.98 -1.87 -10.68
N GLU A 89 7.64 -1.88 -11.83
CA GLU A 89 7.94 -0.66 -12.61
C GLU A 89 6.70 0.23 -12.82
N LYS A 90 5.53 -0.41 -12.95
CA LYS A 90 4.22 0.26 -13.01
C LYS A 90 3.92 1.14 -11.79
N THR A 91 4.33 0.72 -10.60
CA THR A 91 4.18 1.48 -9.36
C THR A 91 5.03 2.75 -9.42
N ILE A 92 6.28 2.64 -9.88
CA ILE A 92 7.18 3.77 -10.07
C ILE A 92 6.59 4.76 -11.08
N GLU A 93 6.09 4.27 -12.22
CA GLU A 93 5.46 5.11 -13.23
C GLU A 93 4.25 5.89 -12.70
N LYS A 94 3.40 5.24 -11.89
CA LYS A 94 2.28 5.91 -11.22
C LYS A 94 2.75 6.99 -10.25
N ILE A 95 3.77 6.71 -9.43
CA ILE A 95 4.37 7.70 -8.51
C ILE A 95 4.85 8.91 -9.32
N ARG A 96 5.61 8.68 -10.39
CA ARG A 96 6.11 9.74 -11.28
C ARG A 96 4.98 10.56 -11.88
N ALA A 97 3.94 9.92 -12.41
CA ALA A 97 2.80 10.60 -12.99
C ALA A 97 2.09 11.47 -11.96
N HIS A 98 1.91 10.96 -10.74
CA HIS A 98 1.26 11.68 -9.65
C HIS A 98 2.08 12.88 -9.18
N VAL A 99 3.40 12.73 -9.01
CA VAL A 99 4.31 13.85 -8.69
C VAL A 99 4.26 14.92 -9.78
N LYS A 100 4.37 14.55 -11.06
CA LYS A 100 4.28 15.50 -12.19
C LYS A 100 2.94 16.23 -12.23
N GLN A 101 1.83 15.53 -12.00
CA GLN A 101 0.51 16.15 -11.93
C GLN A 101 0.41 17.15 -10.78
N HIS A 102 0.90 16.78 -9.59
CA HIS A 102 0.90 17.66 -8.43
C HIS A 102 1.75 18.92 -8.67
N MET A 103 2.95 18.76 -9.22
CA MET A 103 3.86 19.88 -9.51
C MET A 103 3.34 20.79 -10.62
N ARG A 104 2.62 20.26 -11.62
CA ARG A 104 1.91 21.08 -12.61
C ARG A 104 0.84 21.94 -11.95
N HIS A 105 0.08 21.38 -11.00
CA HIS A 105 -0.92 22.14 -10.25
C HIS A 105 -0.26 23.24 -9.41
N VAL A 106 0.79 22.92 -8.66
CA VAL A 106 1.53 23.90 -7.83
C VAL A 106 2.05 25.06 -8.68
N GLN A 107 2.67 24.78 -9.83
CA GLN A 107 3.14 25.83 -10.75
C GLN A 107 2.00 26.69 -11.29
N LYS A 108 0.89 26.07 -11.71
CA LYS A 108 -0.29 26.82 -12.19
C LYS A 108 -0.85 27.75 -11.11
N THR A 109 -0.92 27.28 -9.86
CA THR A 109 -1.41 28.09 -8.74
C THR A 109 -0.45 29.24 -8.40
N LYS A 110 0.87 29.02 -8.45
CA LYS A 110 1.87 30.07 -8.22
C LYS A 110 1.85 31.14 -9.33
N VAL A 111 1.76 30.76 -10.60
CA VAL A 111 1.64 31.70 -11.73
C VAL A 111 0.39 32.57 -11.59
N LYS A 112 -0.75 31.97 -11.22
CA LYS A 112 -2.00 32.73 -11.02
C LYS A 112 -1.93 33.72 -9.85
N ALA A 113 -1.20 33.38 -8.78
CA ALA A 113 -0.97 34.29 -7.67
C ALA A 113 -0.02 35.45 -8.06
N GLY A 114 0.94 35.22 -8.95
CA GLY A 114 1.84 36.25 -9.49
C GLY A 114 1.19 37.18 -10.51
N GLU A 115 0.22 36.69 -11.30
CA GLU A 115 -0.49 37.48 -12.32
C GLU A 115 -1.62 38.35 -11.75
N SER A 116 -1.93 38.21 -10.46
CA SER A 116 -2.99 38.98 -9.77
C SER A 116 -2.47 40.01 -8.76
N GLY A 117 -1.19 40.36 -8.81
CA GLY A 117 -0.55 41.33 -7.90
C GLY A 117 -0.56 42.80 -8.37
N GLY A 118 -1.42 43.14 -9.34
CA GLY A 118 -1.64 44.51 -9.80
C GLY A 118 -2.92 45.09 -9.20
N GLY A 119 -2.78 45.92 -8.17
CA GLY A 119 -3.84 46.75 -7.58
C GLY A 119 -4.50 46.12 -6.34
N ASN A 120 -4.80 46.84 -5.27
CA ASN A 120 -4.69 48.26 -4.95
C ASN A 120 -4.89 48.39 -3.42
N HIS A 121 -4.27 49.41 -2.82
CA HIS A 121 -4.65 49.94 -1.51
C HIS A 121 -6.15 50.34 -1.51
N GLY A 122 -6.85 50.15 -0.38
CA GLY A 122 -8.20 50.66 -0.15
C GLY A 122 -8.82 50.08 1.11
#